data_AF-A0A536F813-F1
#
_entry.id   AF-A0A536F813-F1
#
_cell.length_a   1.000
_cell.length_b   1.000
_cell.length_c   1.000
_cell.angle_alpha   90.00
_cell.angle_beta   90.00
_cell.angle_gamma   90.00
#
_symmetry.space_group_name_H-M   'P 1'
#
loop_
_entity.id
_entity.type
_entity.pdbx_description
1 polymer ?
#
loop_
_entity_poly.entity_id
_entity_poly.type
_entity_poly.pdbx_seq_one_letter_code
_entity_poly.pdbx_strand_id
1 'polypeptide(L)' 'DFDSLVDRQVTIRERDSMAQVRVAIAELVPALREKLGA' A
#
# COMPACT_ATOMS: atom_id res chain seq x y z
N ASP A 1 9.45 5.96 -0.59
CA ASP A 1 10.11 4.67 -0.83
C ASP A 1 10.86 4.82 -2.15
N PHE A 2 12.19 4.69 -2.14
CA PHE A 2 13.01 4.86 -3.35
C PHE A 2 13.05 3.58 -4.20
N ASP A 3 12.70 2.43 -3.60
CA ASP A 3 12.74 1.14 -4.28
C ASP A 3 11.51 0.88 -5.14
N SER A 4 10.46 1.68 -4.99
CA SER A 4 9.16 1.50 -5.67
C SER A 4 9.26 1.39 -7.19
N LEU A 5 10.25 2.04 -7.81
CA LEU A 5 10.46 1.95 -9.25
C LEU A 5 11.12 0.62 -9.67
N VAL A 6 11.91 0.02 -8.77
CA VAL A 6 12.64 -1.23 -9.01
C VAL A 6 11.74 -2.43 -8.71
N ASP A 7 11.08 -2.43 -7.56
CA ASP A 7 10.28 -3.57 -7.10
C ASP A 7 8.80 -3.46 -7.49
N ARG A 8 8.38 -2.29 -8.02
CA ARG A 8 6.99 -1.99 -8.38
C ARG A 8 6.03 -2.15 -7.19
N GLN A 9 6.50 -1.85 -5.99
CA GLN A 9 5.72 -1.87 -4.76
C GLN A 9 5.65 -0.49 -4.12
N VAL A 10 4.59 -0.26 -3.37
CA VAL A 10 4.39 0.94 -2.57
C VAL A 10 4.01 0.55 -1.15
N THR A 11 4.36 1.40 -0.21
CA THR A 11 4.03 1.19 1.21
C THR A 11 2.73 1.89 1.55
N ILE A 12 1.74 1.13 2.01
CA ILE A 12 0.55 1.67 2.67
C ILE A 12 0.89 1.84 4.15
N ARG A 13 0.73 3.06 4.67
CA ARG A 13 0.87 3.37 6.10
C ARG A 13 -0.48 3.74 6.69
N GLU A 14 -0.91 2.95 7.67
CA GLU A 14 -2.13 3.24 8.42
C GLU A 14 -1.85 4.39 9.41
N ARG A 15 -2.80 5.32 9.54
CA ARG A 15 -2.62 6.58 10.25
C ARG A 15 -2.60 6.38 11.76
N ASP A 16 -3.53 5.60 12.29
CA ASP A 16 -3.79 5.54 13.74
C ASP A 16 -2.84 4.56 14.45
N SER A 17 -2.63 3.40 13.85
CA SER A 17 -1.74 2.32 14.32
C SER A 17 -0.28 2.50 13.90
N MET A 18 0.01 3.40 12.96
CA MET A 18 1.33 3.56 12.34
C MET A 18 1.85 2.30 11.61
N ALA A 19 1.01 1.28 11.44
CA ALA A 19 1.37 0.04 10.76
C ALA A 19 1.70 0.29 9.28
N GLN A 20 2.67 -0.46 8.75
CA GLN A 20 3.15 -0.32 7.38
C GLN A 20 3.14 -1.68 6.70
N VAL A 21 2.62 -1.72 5.48
CA VAL A 21 2.64 -2.91 4.62
C VAL A 21 3.10 -2.52 3.22
N ARG A 22 3.97 -3.34 2.62
CA ARG A 22 4.33 -3.22 1.20
C ARG A 22 3.29 -3.97 0.38
N VAL A 23 2.82 -3.34 -0.69
CA VAL A 23 1.91 -3.95 -1.66
C VAL A 23 2.39 -3.66 -3.08
N ALA A 24 2.13 -4.58 -4.00
CA ALA A 24 2.36 -4.31 -5.42
C ALA A 24 1.51 -3.13 -5.88
N ILE A 25 2.07 -2.26 -6.74
CA ILE A 25 1.34 -1.11 -7.31
C ILE A 25 0.07 -1.57 -8.03
N ALA A 26 0.10 -2.74 -8.67
CA ALA A 26 -1.06 -3.34 -9.33
C ALA A 26 -2.23 -3.64 -8.37
N GLU A 27 -1.91 -3.97 -7.12
CA GLU A 27 -2.88 -4.35 -6.08
C GLU A 27 -3.27 -3.19 -5.17
N LEU A 28 -2.73 -1.98 -5.41
CA LEU A 28 -2.96 -0.82 -4.55
C LEU A 28 -4.46 -0.45 -4.45
N VAL A 29 -5.14 -0.37 -5.59
CA VAL A 29 -6.56 0.03 -5.63
C VAL A 29 -7.46 -1.04 -4.96
N PRO A 30 -7.35 -2.34 -5.29
CA PRO A 30 -8.06 -3.39 -4.56
C PRO A 30 -7.80 -3.36 -3.05
N ALA A 31 -6.54 -3.25 -2.62
CA ALA A 31 -6.17 -3.25 -1.20
C ALA A 31 -6.73 -2.04 -0.45
N LEU A 32 -6.81 -0.87 -1.08
CA LEU A 32 -7.41 0.32 -0.49
C LEU A 32 -8.94 0.21 -0.40
N ARG A 33 -9.60 -0.36 -1.41
CA ARG A 33 -11.05 -0.62 -1.38
C ARG A 33 -11.44 -1.55 -0.24
N GLU A 34 -10.70 -2.65 -0.08
CA GLU A 34 -10.91 -3.60 1.02
C GLU A 34 -10.77 -2.91 2.39
N LYS A 35 -9.74 -2.07 2.57
CA LYS A 35 -9.49 -1.37 3.84
C LYS A 35 -10.51 -0.27 4.15
N LEU A 36 -11.01 0.43 3.13
CA LEU A 36 -11.90 1.58 3.29
C LEU A 36 -13.39 1.20 3.17
N GLY A 37 -13.70 -0.04 2.75
CA GLY A 37 -15.07 -0.51 2.54
C GLY A 37 -15.78 0.15 1.37
N ALA A 38 -15.06 0.47 0.30
CA ALA A 38 -15.53 1.23 -0.88
C ALA A 38 -15.60 0.39 -2.17
#